data_AF-A0A1I1ZRN4-F1
#
_entry.id   AF-A0A1I1ZRN4-F1
#
_cell.length_a   1.000
_cell.length_b   1.000
_cell.length_c   1.000
_cell.angle_alpha   90.00
_cell.angle_beta   90.00
_cell.angle_gamma   90.00
#
_symmetry.space_group_name_H-M   'P 1'
#
loop_
_entity.id
_entity.type
_entity.pdbx_description
1 polymer ?
#
loop_
_entity_poly.entity_id
_entity_poly.type
_entity_poly.pdbx_seq_one_letter_code
_entity_poly.pdbx_strand_id
1 'polypeptide(L)'
;MRRLARSLDINPRLQVLARYLEFMPSNDKPRLLPTGKCWCGCGKEAGLGKFFAQGHDKTAESALIALKYEGSVPHFLHAHGYGPQHSVTGHAVEKTDWEECDECSTQPGYRGAPASVARHKRKYHKPNEA
;
A
#
# COMPACT_ATOMS: atom_id res chain seq x y z
N MET A 1 15.12 -53.97 32.12
CA MET A 1 14.42 -52.70 32.39
C MET A 1 14.75 -51.70 31.29
N ARG A 2 13.90 -51.53 30.27
CA ARG A 2 14.06 -50.53 29.21
C ARG A 2 12.91 -49.52 29.31
N ARG A 3 13.21 -48.26 29.66
CA ARG A 3 12.26 -47.15 29.55
C ARG A 3 12.03 -46.89 28.07
N LEU A 4 10.81 -47.14 27.59
CA LEU A 4 10.36 -46.64 26.30
C LEU A 4 10.16 -45.12 26.46
N ALA A 5 10.98 -44.34 25.75
CA ALA A 5 10.75 -42.92 25.56
C ALA A 5 9.42 -42.76 24.80
N ARG A 6 8.47 -42.05 25.41
CA ARG A 6 7.22 -41.63 24.76
C ARG A 6 7.57 -40.75 23.56
N SER A 7 7.27 -41.25 22.36
CA SER A 7 7.17 -40.43 21.15
C SER A 7 6.17 -39.32 21.45
N LEU A 8 6.64 -38.07 21.48
CA LEU A 8 5.75 -36.92 21.47
C LEU A 8 5.17 -36.86 20.05
N ASP A 9 3.94 -37.33 19.89
CA ASP A 9 3.15 -37.13 18.67
C ASP A 9 2.88 -35.62 18.50
N ILE A 10 3.79 -34.95 17.82
CA ILE A 10 3.64 -33.55 17.41
C ILE A 10 2.49 -33.51 16.41
N ASN A 11 1.37 -32.88 16.80
CA ASN A 11 0.17 -32.71 15.99
C ASN A 11 0.50 -32.23 14.57
N PRO A 12 0.06 -32.91 13.50
CA PRO A 12 0.38 -32.54 12.11
C PRO A 12 -0.09 -31.13 11.72
N ARG A 13 -1.09 -30.57 12.43
CA ARG A 13 -1.53 -29.17 12.25
C ARG A 13 -0.52 -28.15 12.77
N LEU A 14 0.25 -28.50 13.81
CA LEU A 14 1.36 -27.68 14.30
C LEU A 14 2.56 -27.72 13.34
N GLN A 15 2.77 -28.84 12.63
CA GLN A 15 3.83 -28.96 11.62
C GLN A 15 3.56 -28.10 10.37
N VAL A 16 2.29 -28.00 9.93
CA VAL A 16 1.91 -27.13 8.81
C VAL A 16 2.08 -25.65 9.16
N LEU A 17 1.72 -25.24 10.38
CA LEU A 17 1.92 -23.87 10.87
C LEU A 17 3.40 -23.50 11.01
N ALA A 18 4.24 -24.40 11.56
CA ALA A 18 5.68 -24.18 11.65
C ALA A 18 6.32 -23.99 10.26
N ARG A 19 5.94 -24.82 9.29
CA ARG A 19 6.41 -24.72 7.90
C ARG A 19 5.89 -23.47 7.17
N TYR A 20 4.74 -22.92 7.60
CA TYR A 20 4.20 -21.65 7.09
C TYR A 20 4.96 -20.43 7.64
N LEU A 21 5.44 -20.52 8.89
CA LEU A 21 6.23 -19.45 9.53
C LEU A 21 7.68 -19.41 9.03
N GLU A 22 8.27 -20.57 8.68
CA GLU A 22 9.59 -20.67 8.06
C GLU A 22 9.66 -20.05 6.64
N PHE A 23 8.51 -19.88 5.99
CA PHE A 23 8.38 -19.23 4.68
C PHE A 23 7.69 -17.85 4.80
N MET A 24 7.97 -17.10 5.87
CA MET A 24 7.68 -15.67 5.86
C MET A 24 8.76 -14.96 5.03
N PRO A 25 8.48 -14.49 3.80
CA PRO A 25 9.44 -13.68 3.07
C PRO A 25 9.77 -12.45 3.91
N SER A 26 11.06 -12.19 4.11
CA SER A 26 11.52 -10.95 4.74
C SER A 26 10.84 -9.77 4.06
N ASN A 27 10.21 -8.88 4.84
CA ASN A 27 9.63 -7.63 4.35
C ASN A 27 10.68 -6.63 3.82
N ASP A 28 11.94 -7.04 3.72
CA ASP A 28 13.06 -6.28 3.22
C ASP A 28 12.93 -6.09 1.71
N LYS A 29 12.16 -5.07 1.33
CA LYS A 29 12.17 -4.55 -0.04
C LYS A 29 13.58 -4.09 -0.38
N PRO A 30 14.11 -4.39 -1.58
CA PRO A 30 15.44 -3.96 -1.96
C PRO A 30 15.54 -2.43 -1.93
N ARG A 31 16.65 -1.91 -1.40
CA ARG A 31 16.94 -0.48 -1.47
C ARG A 31 17.10 -0.07 -2.94
N LEU A 32 16.21 0.80 -3.40
CA LEU A 32 16.29 1.39 -4.73
C LEU A 32 17.11 2.69 -4.66
N LEU A 33 17.98 2.91 -5.65
CA LEU A 33 18.81 4.11 -5.76
C LEU A 33 18.44 4.88 -7.04
N PRO A 34 18.25 6.21 -6.97
CA PRO A 34 17.96 7.01 -8.15
C PRO A 34 19.17 7.05 -9.09
N THR A 35 18.93 6.94 -10.39
CA THR A 35 19.99 6.80 -11.42
C THR A 35 20.33 8.11 -12.15
N GLY A 36 19.64 9.21 -11.80
CA GLY A 36 19.72 10.49 -12.53
C GLY A 36 18.82 10.54 -13.77
N LYS A 37 18.31 9.41 -14.26
CA LYS A 37 17.36 9.37 -15.39
C LYS A 37 15.94 9.09 -14.91
N CYS A 38 14.95 9.63 -15.63
CA CYS A 38 13.55 9.41 -15.31
C CYS A 38 13.14 7.96 -15.59
N TRP A 39 12.65 7.28 -14.54
CA TRP A 39 12.25 5.87 -14.59
C TRP A 39 10.95 5.61 -15.38
N CYS A 40 10.24 6.64 -15.85
CA CYS A 40 9.13 6.43 -16.78
C CYS A 40 9.60 6.02 -18.19
N GLY A 41 10.91 6.02 -18.46
CA GLY A 41 11.49 5.60 -19.74
C GLY A 41 11.61 6.70 -20.80
N CYS A 42 11.27 7.95 -20.49
CA CYS A 42 11.32 9.05 -21.47
C CYS A 42 12.73 9.61 -21.74
N GLY A 43 13.75 9.13 -21.03
CA GLY A 43 15.15 9.56 -21.18
C GLY A 43 15.51 10.92 -20.55
N LYS A 44 14.54 11.69 -20.05
CA LYS A 44 14.79 12.97 -19.35
C LYS A 44 15.63 12.78 -18.08
N GLU A 45 16.39 13.80 -17.71
CA GLU A 45 17.04 13.87 -16.38
C GLU A 45 15.97 13.92 -15.28
N ALA A 46 16.12 13.10 -14.25
CA ALA A 46 15.44 13.25 -12.98
C ALA A 46 16.32 14.15 -12.08
N GLY A 47 15.71 15.09 -11.36
CA GLY A 47 16.45 15.94 -10.43
C GLY A 47 17.24 15.12 -9.39
N LEU A 48 18.27 15.73 -8.79
CA LEU A 48 19.15 15.04 -7.83
C LEU A 48 18.33 14.32 -6.74
N GLY A 49 18.62 13.03 -6.54
CA GLY A 49 17.92 12.19 -5.56
C GLY A 49 16.50 11.75 -5.95
N LYS A 50 16.04 12.03 -7.18
CA LYS A 50 14.68 11.68 -7.64
C LYS A 50 14.71 10.52 -8.64
N PHE A 51 13.64 9.73 -8.62
CA PHE A 51 13.40 8.65 -9.60
C PHE A 51 12.66 9.15 -10.86
N PHE A 52 11.87 10.22 -10.73
CA PHE A 52 10.99 10.71 -11.78
C PHE A 52 11.19 12.21 -12.02
N ALA A 53 11.02 12.61 -13.28
CA ALA A 53 10.73 14.00 -13.62
C ALA A 53 9.36 14.40 -13.03
N GLN A 54 9.10 15.70 -12.91
CA GLN A 54 7.87 16.20 -12.28
C GLN A 54 6.60 15.63 -12.95
N GLY A 55 5.77 14.93 -12.17
CA GLY A 55 4.52 14.31 -12.62
C GLY A 55 4.66 13.00 -13.40
N HIS A 56 5.88 12.52 -13.64
CA HIS A 56 6.12 11.31 -14.44
C HIS A 56 5.97 10.00 -13.64
N ASP A 57 5.86 10.08 -12.31
CA ASP A 57 5.51 8.96 -11.44
C ASP A 57 4.13 8.39 -11.82
N LYS A 58 3.17 9.27 -12.07
CA LYS A 58 1.83 8.87 -12.52
C LYS A 58 1.80 8.31 -13.93
N THR A 59 2.61 8.84 -14.84
CA THR A 59 2.77 8.24 -16.17
C THR A 59 3.32 6.82 -16.08
N ALA A 60 4.33 6.58 -15.24
CA ALA A 60 4.90 5.25 -15.05
C ALA A 60 3.89 4.28 -14.41
N GLU A 61 3.14 4.72 -13.40
CA GLU A 61 2.06 3.96 -12.78
C GLU A 61 0.97 3.57 -13.80
N SER A 62 0.49 4.53 -14.61
CA SER A 62 -0.50 4.26 -15.65
C SER A 62 0.00 3.29 -16.72
N ALA A 63 1.27 3.42 -17.14
CA ALA A 63 1.89 2.49 -18.08
C ALA A 63 1.98 1.07 -17.50
N LEU A 64 2.32 0.93 -16.21
CA LEU A 64 2.31 -0.36 -15.53
C LEU A 64 0.90 -0.95 -15.48
N ILE A 65 -0.12 -0.13 -15.20
CA ILE A 65 -1.52 -0.57 -15.20
C ILE A 65 -1.96 -1.04 -16.59
N ALA A 66 -1.57 -0.33 -17.65
CA ALA A 66 -1.81 -0.75 -19.03
C ALA A 66 -1.20 -2.12 -19.34
N LEU A 67 0.06 -2.33 -18.95
CA LEU A 67 0.81 -3.57 -19.22
C LEU A 67 0.34 -4.78 -18.41
N LYS A 68 -0.12 -4.57 -17.17
CA LYS A 68 -0.41 -5.65 -16.21
C LYS A 68 -1.89 -5.89 -15.96
N TYR A 69 -2.73 -4.90 -16.23
CA TYR A 69 -4.15 -4.92 -15.90
C TYR A 69 -5.02 -4.37 -17.04
N GLU A 70 -4.52 -4.38 -18.28
CA GLU A 70 -5.26 -3.97 -19.49
C GLU A 70 -5.79 -2.53 -19.42
N GLY A 71 -5.11 -1.67 -18.65
CA GLY A 71 -5.52 -0.29 -18.44
C GLY A 71 -6.70 -0.13 -17.47
N SER A 72 -7.16 -1.21 -16.85
CA SER A 72 -8.29 -1.22 -15.93
C SER A 72 -7.84 -1.04 -14.48
N VAL A 73 -8.10 0.15 -13.93
CA VAL A 73 -7.91 0.43 -12.49
C VAL A 73 -8.77 -0.52 -11.62
N PRO A 74 -10.03 -0.84 -11.96
CA PRO A 74 -10.79 -1.86 -11.22
C PRO A 74 -10.09 -3.23 -11.17
N HIS A 75 -9.53 -3.72 -12.29
CA HIS A 75 -8.77 -4.98 -12.27
C HIS A 75 -7.50 -4.87 -11.46
N PHE A 76 -6.78 -3.75 -11.53
CA PHE A 76 -5.64 -3.48 -10.66
C PHE A 76 -6.04 -3.55 -9.18
N LEU A 77 -7.08 -2.83 -8.76
CA LEU A 77 -7.55 -2.87 -7.36
C LEU A 77 -7.96 -4.28 -6.94
N HIS A 78 -8.74 -4.98 -7.78
CA HIS A 78 -9.19 -6.34 -7.52
C HIS A 78 -8.03 -7.32 -7.37
N ALA A 79 -7.02 -7.23 -8.24
CA ALA A 79 -5.82 -8.06 -8.19
C ALA A 79 -5.00 -7.85 -6.90
N HIS A 80 -5.14 -6.70 -6.25
CA HIS A 80 -4.51 -6.37 -4.97
C HIS A 80 -5.47 -6.55 -3.77
N GLY A 81 -6.59 -7.24 -3.99
CA GLY A 81 -7.55 -7.60 -2.94
C GLY A 81 -8.53 -6.49 -2.57
N TYR A 82 -8.57 -5.38 -3.31
CA TYR A 82 -9.46 -4.25 -3.04
C TYR A 82 -10.70 -4.26 -3.93
N GLY A 83 -11.77 -3.63 -3.46
CA GLY A 83 -13.03 -3.51 -4.21
C GLY A 83 -14.11 -2.81 -3.39
N PRO A 84 -15.38 -2.86 -3.83
CA PRO A 84 -16.48 -2.22 -3.12
C PRO A 84 -16.59 -2.67 -1.64
N GLN A 85 -16.26 -3.94 -1.38
CA GLN A 85 -16.38 -4.56 -0.06
C GLN A 85 -15.09 -4.47 0.76
N HIS A 86 -13.97 -4.06 0.14
CA HIS A 86 -12.68 -3.89 0.81
C HIS A 86 -12.02 -2.60 0.30
N SER A 87 -12.29 -1.51 1.02
CA SER A 87 -11.90 -0.16 0.65
C SER A 87 -10.38 0.02 0.72
N VAL A 88 -9.75 0.38 -0.40
CA VAL A 88 -8.31 0.71 -0.44
C VAL A 88 -7.97 1.94 0.41
N THR A 89 -8.83 2.97 0.42
CA THR A 89 -8.61 4.18 1.22
C THR A 89 -8.90 3.92 2.70
N GLY A 90 -9.88 3.07 3.03
CA GLY A 90 -10.11 2.63 4.40
C GLY A 90 -8.95 1.81 4.95
N HIS A 91 -8.45 0.86 4.17
CA HIS A 91 -7.30 0.05 4.56
C HIS A 91 -6.02 0.88 4.68
N ALA A 92 -5.85 1.92 3.85
CA ALA A 92 -4.75 2.88 4.00
C ALA A 92 -4.81 3.61 5.36
N VAL A 93 -5.98 4.10 5.78
CA VAL A 93 -6.15 4.71 7.10
C VAL A 93 -5.83 3.73 8.24
N GLU A 94 -6.14 2.44 8.06
CA GLU A 94 -5.85 1.42 9.09
C GLU A 94 -4.36 1.05 9.18
N LYS A 95 -3.63 1.03 8.06
CA LYS A 95 -2.28 0.44 7.97
C LYS A 95 -1.14 1.45 7.76
N THR A 96 -1.44 2.71 7.42
CA THR A 96 -0.42 3.72 7.10
C THR A 96 -0.69 5.02 7.86
N ASP A 97 -0.02 6.10 7.46
CA ASP A 97 -0.20 7.47 7.98
C ASP A 97 -1.40 8.23 7.38
N TRP A 98 -2.33 7.53 6.71
CA TRP A 98 -3.51 8.17 6.13
C TRP A 98 -4.55 8.47 7.21
N GLU A 99 -5.27 9.57 7.03
CA GLU A 99 -6.27 10.06 7.98
C GLU A 99 -7.65 10.16 7.32
N GLU A 100 -8.69 10.04 8.14
CA GLU A 100 -10.08 10.36 7.79
C GLU A 100 -10.50 11.69 8.42
N CYS A 101 -11.14 12.55 7.63
CA CYS A 101 -11.71 13.80 8.11
C CYS A 101 -12.99 13.52 8.92
N ASP A 102 -12.98 13.91 10.18
CA ASP A 102 -14.07 13.77 11.16
C ASP A 102 -15.13 14.88 11.08
N GLU A 103 -14.86 15.96 10.34
CA GLU A 103 -15.78 17.09 10.16
C GLU A 103 -16.71 16.94 8.94
N CYS A 104 -16.50 15.90 8.14
CA CYS A 104 -17.34 15.58 6.98
C CYS A 104 -18.74 15.11 7.40
N SER A 105 -19.77 15.56 6.69
CA SER A 105 -21.15 15.08 6.88
C SER A 105 -21.41 13.70 6.25
N THR A 106 -20.52 13.22 5.38
CA THR A 106 -20.60 11.91 4.73
C THR A 106 -19.87 10.85 5.54
N GLN A 107 -20.35 9.61 5.48
CA GLN A 107 -19.63 8.44 5.99
C GLN A 107 -19.33 7.43 4.86
N PRO A 108 -18.06 7.05 4.64
CA PRO A 108 -16.87 7.60 5.31
C PRO A 108 -16.62 9.07 4.93
N GLY A 109 -15.89 9.78 5.80
CA GLY A 109 -15.39 11.12 5.53
C GLY A 109 -14.30 11.11 4.46
N TYR A 110 -13.81 12.30 4.09
CA TYR A 110 -12.68 12.42 3.17
C TYR A 110 -11.43 11.73 3.77
N ARG A 111 -10.78 10.86 2.99
CA ARG A 111 -9.55 10.15 3.40
C ARG A 111 -8.36 10.57 2.55
N GLY A 112 -7.20 10.73 3.18
CA GLY A 112 -5.97 11.10 2.47
C GLY A 112 -4.76 11.16 3.38
N ALA A 113 -3.60 11.46 2.80
CA ALA A 113 -2.42 11.82 3.58
C ALA A 113 -2.68 13.07 4.45
N PRO A 114 -1.97 13.28 5.58
CA PRO A 114 -2.29 14.32 6.55
C PRO A 114 -2.35 15.73 5.94
N ALA A 115 -1.40 16.06 5.05
CA ALA A 115 -1.38 17.35 4.36
C ALA A 115 -2.61 17.57 3.44
N SER A 116 -3.14 16.48 2.86
CA SER A 116 -4.35 16.53 2.04
C SER A 116 -5.60 16.71 2.88
N VAL A 117 -5.68 16.04 4.05
CA VAL A 117 -6.79 16.21 5.00
C VAL A 117 -6.79 17.62 5.60
N ALA A 118 -5.63 18.15 6.01
CA ALA A 118 -5.53 19.53 6.49
C ALA A 118 -5.95 20.56 5.42
N ARG A 119 -5.54 20.34 4.16
CA ARG A 119 -5.99 21.19 3.04
C ARG A 119 -7.49 21.06 2.79
N HIS A 120 -8.04 19.85 2.90
CA HIS A 120 -9.47 19.59 2.79
C HIS A 120 -10.25 20.35 3.88
N LYS A 121 -9.85 20.23 5.15
CA LYS A 121 -10.48 20.94 6.28
C LYS A 121 -10.53 22.45 6.05
N ARG A 122 -9.39 23.09 5.74
CA ARG A 122 -9.35 24.54 5.44
C ARG A 122 -10.28 24.97 4.30
N LYS A 123 -10.51 24.10 3.31
CA LYS A 123 -11.31 24.43 2.12
C LYS A 123 -12.80 24.18 2.33
N TYR A 124 -13.17 23.13 3.07
CA TYR A 124 -14.54 22.62 3.15
C TYR A 124 -15.17 22.73 4.55
N HIS A 125 -14.36 22.92 5.60
CA HIS A 125 -14.77 23.06 6.99
C HIS A 125 -14.16 24.35 7.58
N LYS A 126 -14.59 25.51 7.06
CA LYS A 126 -14.17 26.78 7.65
C LYS A 126 -14.70 26.85 9.09
N PRO A 127 -13.86 27.16 10.09
CA PRO A 127 -14.37 27.46 11.41
C PRO A 127 -15.32 28.65 11.28
N ASN A 128 -16.48 28.61 11.96
CA ASN A 128 -17.35 29.76 12.08
C ASN A 128 -16.51 30.93 12.59
N GLU A 129 -16.38 31.98 11.78
CA GLU A 129 -15.85 33.26 12.24
C GLU A 129 -16.85 33.78 13.28
N ALA A 130 -16.46 33.73 14.55
CA ALA A 130 -17.20 34.31 15.67
C ALA A 130 -16.88 35.80 15.80
#